data_AF-A0A7Y3DZR6-F1
#
_entry.id   AF-A0A7Y3DZR6-F1
#
_cell.length_a   1.000
_cell.length_b   1.000
_cell.length_c   1.000
_cell.angle_alpha   90.00
_cell.angle_beta   90.00
_cell.angle_gamma   90.00
#
_symmetry.space_group_name_H-M   'P 1'
#
loop_
_entity.id
_entity.type
_entity.pdbx_description
1 polymer ?
#
loop_
_entity_poly.entity_id
_entity_poly.type
_entity_poly.pdbx_seq_one_letter_code
_entity_poly.pdbx_strand_id
1 'polypeptide(L)'
;MKGTEHEPARKAGETLEALFRHASARERPPAAVEETIREALHAEWRSATRRRKRRRTFAIAAAASLFIAVLAGVLLSTQPDVTGPRPTLATADRVMGTATVKALQADALSRVSPAANLAAGDTVFTRGRSWLALRWRNGAS
;
A
#
# COMPACT_ATOMS: atom_id res chain seq x y z
N MET A 1 56.18 22.61 -42.92
CA MET A 1 55.07 22.08 -42.09
C MET A 1 55.67 21.26 -40.96
N LYS A 2 55.02 21.31 -39.78
CA LYS A 2 55.33 20.60 -38.51
C LYS A 2 56.49 21.22 -37.71
N GLY A 3 56.35 21.55 -36.43
CA GLY A 3 55.21 21.46 -35.53
C GLY A 3 55.64 22.12 -34.22
N THR A 4 54.91 23.15 -33.82
CA THR A 4 54.95 23.75 -32.50
C THR A 4 54.28 22.79 -31.53
N GLU A 5 54.97 22.19 -30.56
CA GLU A 5 54.28 21.58 -29.43
C GLU A 5 55.18 21.42 -28.19
N HIS A 6 54.65 21.95 -27.09
CA HIS A 6 54.94 21.64 -25.68
C HIS A 6 56.23 22.13 -25.01
N GLU A 7 56.32 23.45 -24.79
CA GLU A 7 57.11 24.00 -23.67
C GLU A 7 56.34 24.93 -22.69
N PRO A 8 55.19 24.51 -22.10
CA PRO A 8 54.62 25.22 -20.95
C PRO A 8 54.74 24.50 -19.60
N ALA A 9 54.96 23.17 -19.57
CA ALA A 9 54.82 22.37 -18.35
C ALA A 9 56.01 22.50 -17.36
N ARG A 10 57.25 22.62 -17.85
CA ARG A 10 58.45 22.74 -16.98
C ARG A 10 58.50 24.07 -16.24
N LYS A 11 58.19 25.18 -16.92
CA LYS A 11 58.14 26.51 -16.30
C LYS A 11 57.09 26.58 -15.20
N ALA A 12 55.90 25.99 -15.41
CA ALA A 12 54.85 25.97 -14.39
C ALA A 12 55.25 25.20 -13.11
N GLY A 13 56.00 24.10 -13.25
CA GLY A 13 56.53 23.34 -12.11
C GLY A 13 57.56 24.12 -11.29
N GLU A 14 58.50 24.81 -11.95
CA GLU A 14 59.51 25.64 -11.29
C GLU A 14 58.90 26.84 -10.56
N THR A 15 57.84 27.46 -11.11
CA THR A 15 57.15 28.57 -10.45
C THR A 15 56.36 28.11 -9.22
N LEU A 16 55.70 26.95 -9.28
CA LEU A 16 55.00 26.38 -8.12
C LEU A 16 55.99 25.97 -7.03
N GLU A 17 57.11 25.35 -7.40
CA GLU A 17 58.15 24.97 -6.46
C GLU A 17 58.78 26.19 -5.76
N ALA A 18 59.01 27.28 -6.49
CA ALA A 18 59.46 28.55 -5.92
C ALA A 18 58.44 29.16 -4.94
N LEU A 19 57.13 29.03 -5.21
CA LEU A 19 56.07 29.49 -4.31
C LEU A 19 56.00 28.66 -3.01
N PHE A 20 56.18 27.34 -3.10
CA PHE A 20 56.18 26.47 -1.92
C PHE A 20 57.48 26.54 -1.12
N ARG A 21 58.59 26.98 -1.72
CA ARG A 21 59.88 27.14 -1.04
C ARG A 21 59.84 28.14 0.12
N HIS A 22 58.88 29.07 0.10
CA HIS A 22 58.62 30.03 1.19
C HIS A 22 57.42 29.67 2.08
N ALA A 23 56.68 28.61 1.74
CA ALA A 23 55.59 28.13 2.57
C ALA A 23 56.16 27.34 3.75
N SER A 24 56.37 28.02 4.88
CA SER A 24 56.71 27.34 6.12
C SER A 24 55.56 26.42 6.57
N ALA A 25 55.90 25.35 7.29
CA ALA A 25 54.91 24.48 7.90
C ALA A 25 54.01 25.33 8.81
N ARG A 26 52.69 25.29 8.57
CA ARG A 26 51.73 25.97 9.45
C ARG A 26 51.85 25.41 10.86
N GLU A 27 51.90 26.31 11.82
CA GLU A 27 51.80 25.94 13.22
C GLU A 27 50.48 25.20 13.46
N ARG A 28 50.58 24.06 14.13
CA ARG A 28 49.42 23.20 14.35
C ARG A 28 48.55 23.87 15.42
N PRO A 29 47.24 24.03 15.17
CA PRO A 29 46.36 24.63 16.17
C PRO A 29 46.36 23.78 17.45
N PRO A 30 46.13 24.40 18.63
CA PRO A 30 45.98 23.65 19.87
C PRO A 30 44.86 22.62 19.78
N ALA A 31 45.07 21.43 20.33
CA ALA A 31 44.12 20.30 20.24
C ALA A 31 42.70 20.66 20.72
N ALA A 32 42.59 21.51 21.75
CA ALA A 32 41.30 21.99 22.25
C ALA A 32 40.52 22.81 21.22
N VAL A 33 41.22 23.64 20.43
CA VAL A 33 40.60 24.44 19.37
C VAL A 33 40.16 23.53 18.22
N GLU A 34 40.97 22.54 17.86
CA GLU A 34 40.65 21.58 16.82
C GLU A 34 39.40 20.74 17.19
N GLU A 35 39.30 20.29 18.44
CA GLU A 35 38.14 19.53 18.90
C GLU A 35 36.87 20.38 18.93
N THR A 36 36.97 21.62 19.40
CA THR A 36 35.84 22.57 19.38
C THR A 36 35.32 22.80 17.96
N ILE A 37 36.23 22.99 16.99
CA ILE A 37 35.87 23.15 15.58
C ILE A 37 35.25 21.85 15.04
N ARG A 38 35.83 20.70 15.36
CA ARG A 38 35.32 19.40 14.93
C ARG A 38 33.91 19.15 15.43
N GLU A 39 33.64 19.44 16.70
CA GLU A 39 32.31 19.30 17.29
C GLU A 39 31.28 20.22 16.63
N ALA A 40 31.61 21.50 16.45
CA ALA A 40 30.74 22.47 15.81
C ALA A 40 30.38 22.06 14.38
N LEU A 41 31.38 21.66 13.60
CA LEU A 41 31.22 21.25 12.21
C LEU A 41 30.40 19.95 12.09
N HIS A 42 30.62 19.00 13.02
CA HIS A 42 29.86 17.77 13.07
C HIS A 42 28.40 17.99 13.51
N ALA A 43 28.15 18.93 14.42
CA ALA A 43 26.80 19.34 14.81
C ALA A 43 26.05 19.98 13.64
N GLU A 44 26.70 20.87 12.89
CA GLU A 44 26.12 21.53 11.72
C GLU A 44 25.82 20.51 10.61
N TRP A 45 26.76 19.61 10.32
CA TRP A 45 26.55 18.52 9.37
C TRP A 45 25.39 17.61 9.76
N ARG A 46 25.29 17.21 11.04
CA ARG A 46 24.15 16.43 11.56
C ARG A 46 22.84 17.18 11.42
N SER A 47 22.82 18.50 11.62
CA SER A 47 21.60 19.32 11.49
C SER A 47 21.09 19.33 10.03
N ALA A 48 21.99 19.53 9.07
CA ALA A 48 21.68 19.57 7.65
C ALA A 48 21.18 18.21 7.14
N THR A 49 21.87 17.13 7.52
CA THR A 49 21.49 15.76 7.15
C THR A 49 20.18 15.31 7.81
N ARG A 50 19.95 15.64 9.09
CA ARG A 50 18.67 15.36 9.78
C ARG A 50 17.50 16.05 9.10
N ARG A 51 17.65 17.32 8.69
CA ARG A 51 16.57 18.07 8.02
C ARG A 51 16.21 17.44 6.68
N ARG A 52 17.21 17.01 5.89
CA ARG A 52 17.01 16.31 4.62
C ARG A 52 16.37 14.93 4.82
N LYS A 53 16.84 14.16 5.80
CA LYS A 53 16.27 12.84 6.15
C LYS A 53 14.81 12.95 6.59
N ARG A 54 14.50 13.90 7.48
CA ARG A 54 13.12 14.15 7.94
C ARG A 54 12.17 14.49 6.79
N ARG A 55 12.56 15.39 5.88
CA ARG A 55 11.74 15.73 4.70
C ARG A 55 11.46 14.50 3.84
N ARG A 56 12.48 13.67 3.59
CA ARG A 56 12.32 12.44 2.81
C ARG A 56 11.41 11.42 3.50
N THR A 57 11.54 11.23 4.82
CA THR A 57 10.66 10.31 5.55
C THR A 57 9.21 10.78 5.57
N PHE A 58 8.97 12.09 5.72
CA PHE A 58 7.60 12.63 5.62
C PHE A 58 6.99 12.45 4.24
N ALA A 59 7.77 12.69 3.17
CA ALA A 59 7.30 12.49 1.80
C ALA A 59 6.93 11.02 1.53
N ILE A 60 7.75 10.07 1.99
CA ILE A 60 7.48 8.63 1.87
C ILE A 60 6.23 8.25 2.67
N ALA A 61 6.10 8.74 3.90
CA ALA A 61 4.93 8.47 4.73
C ALA A 61 3.64 9.00 4.08
N ALA A 62 3.65 10.22 3.54
CA ALA A 62 2.51 10.79 2.82
C ALA A 62 2.13 9.97 1.58
N ALA A 63 3.12 9.55 0.79
CA ALA A 63 2.88 8.71 -0.39
C ALA A 63 2.29 7.34 -0.02
N ALA A 64 2.80 6.71 1.04
CA ALA A 64 2.28 5.43 1.54
C ALA A 64 0.83 5.56 2.02
N SER A 65 0.50 6.63 2.75
CA SER A 65 -0.87 6.89 3.21
C SER A 65 -1.84 7.10 2.05
N LEU A 66 -1.44 7.84 1.02
CA LEU A 66 -2.24 8.02 -0.20
C LEU A 66 -2.48 6.68 -0.91
N PHE A 67 -1.44 5.86 -1.04
CA PHE A 67 -1.56 4.55 -1.67
C PHE A 67 -2.55 3.64 -0.93
N ILE A 68 -2.45 3.58 0.41
CA ILE A 68 -3.37 2.80 1.24
C ILE A 68 -4.81 3.33 1.10
N ALA A 69 -5.01 4.64 1.11
CA ALA A 69 -6.34 5.24 0.96
C ALA A 69 -6.98 4.90 -0.38
N VAL A 70 -6.21 4.97 -1.48
CA VAL A 70 -6.70 4.58 -2.81
C VAL A 70 -7.03 3.09 -2.85
N LEU A 71 -6.15 2.23 -2.32
CA LEU A 71 -6.38 0.79 -2.29
C LEU A 71 -7.65 0.44 -1.50
N ALA A 72 -7.83 1.05 -0.32
CA ALA A 72 -9.03 0.88 0.49
C ALA A 72 -10.29 1.35 -0.26
N GLY A 73 -10.24 2.50 -0.93
CA GLY A 73 -11.35 3.00 -1.74
C GLY A 73 -11.74 2.03 -2.86
N VAL A 74 -10.76 1.47 -3.57
CA VAL A 74 -11.01 0.46 -4.63
C VAL A 74 -11.61 -0.82 -4.05
N LEU A 75 -11.10 -1.30 -2.91
CA LEU A 75 -11.63 -2.51 -2.26
C LEU A 75 -13.07 -2.32 -1.77
N LEU A 76 -13.41 -1.13 -1.28
CA LEU A 76 -14.78 -0.82 -0.87
C LEU A 76 -15.72 -0.66 -2.07
N SER A 77 -15.25 -0.08 -3.18
CA SER A 77 -16.08 0.12 -4.38
C SER A 77 -16.26 -1.13 -5.24
N THR A 78 -15.39 -2.12 -5.08
CA THR A 78 -15.45 -3.41 -5.81
C THR A 78 -16.20 -4.50 -5.04
N GLN A 79 -16.87 -4.17 -3.94
CA GLN A 79 -17.78 -5.12 -3.32
C GLN A 79 -18.87 -5.49 -4.34
N PRO A 80 -18.99 -6.77 -4.72
CA PRO A 80 -20.01 -7.18 -5.67
C PRO A 80 -21.37 -6.84 -5.06
N ASP A 81 -22.16 -6.06 -5.78
CA ASP A 81 -23.56 -5.81 -5.46
C ASP A 81 -24.27 -7.18 -5.41
N VAL A 82 -24.40 -7.74 -4.20
CA VAL A 82 -25.10 -9.01 -3.99
C VAL A 82 -26.60 -8.83 -4.32
N THR A 83 -27.07 -7.59 -4.46
CA THR A 83 -28.42 -7.13 -4.79
C THR A 83 -28.87 -7.40 -6.23
N GLY A 84 -28.01 -7.98 -7.08
CA GLY A 84 -28.42 -8.46 -8.40
C GLY A 84 -29.51 -9.55 -8.34
N PRO A 85 -30.35 -9.70 -9.39
CA PRO A 85 -31.37 -10.74 -9.44
C PRO A 85 -30.74 -12.12 -9.27
N ARG A 86 -31.00 -12.76 -8.13
CA ARG A 86 -30.42 -14.07 -7.80
C ARG A 86 -31.08 -15.15 -8.66
N PRO A 87 -30.30 -16.09 -9.20
CA PRO A 87 -30.87 -17.17 -9.99
C PRO A 87 -31.77 -18.05 -9.11
N THR A 88 -33.05 -18.12 -9.46
CA THR A 88 -33.98 -19.09 -8.87
C THR A 88 -33.52 -20.50 -9.22
N LEU A 89 -33.23 -21.31 -8.20
CA LEU A 89 -32.77 -22.70 -8.35
C LEU A 89 -33.91 -23.71 -8.31
N ALA A 90 -34.91 -23.45 -7.46
CA ALA A 90 -36.04 -24.34 -7.24
C ALA A 90 -37.32 -23.56 -6.96
N THR A 91 -38.44 -24.21 -7.21
CA THR A 91 -39.77 -23.76 -6.76
C THR A 91 -40.31 -24.74 -5.74
N ALA A 92 -40.85 -24.24 -4.63
CA ALA A 92 -41.58 -25.06 -3.67
C ALA A 92 -42.84 -25.64 -4.33
N ASP A 93 -42.89 -26.95 -4.51
CA ASP A 93 -44.02 -27.61 -5.16
C ASP A 93 -45.11 -27.94 -4.14
N ARG A 94 -44.71 -28.60 -3.04
CA ARG A 94 -45.62 -28.95 -1.94
C ARG A 94 -44.97 -28.65 -0.60
N VAL A 95 -45.71 -27.96 0.26
CA VAL A 95 -45.32 -27.66 1.65
C VAL A 95 -46.29 -28.37 2.57
N MET A 96 -45.77 -29.19 3.48
CA MET A 96 -46.57 -29.88 4.48
C MET A 96 -46.00 -29.58 5.85
N GLY A 97 -46.86 -29.08 6.76
CA GLY A 97 -46.43 -28.52 8.03
C GLY A 97 -45.92 -27.08 7.89
N THR A 98 -44.87 -26.74 8.63
CA THR A 98 -44.29 -25.39 8.68
C THR A 98 -42.88 -25.38 8.12
N ALA A 99 -42.69 -24.63 7.04
CA ALA A 99 -41.39 -24.33 6.46
C ALA A 99 -41.18 -22.81 6.45
N THR A 100 -39.98 -22.37 6.82
CA THR A 100 -39.56 -20.97 6.75
C THR A 100 -38.25 -20.85 6.00
N VAL A 101 -38.08 -19.79 5.24
CA VAL A 101 -36.85 -19.48 4.50
C VAL A 101 -36.20 -18.24 5.08
N LYS A 102 -34.89 -18.30 5.32
CA LYS A 102 -34.05 -17.12 5.53
C LYS A 102 -33.36 -16.84 4.20
N ALA A 103 -33.76 -15.76 3.54
CA ALA A 103 -33.05 -15.35 2.33
C ALA A 103 -31.67 -14.81 2.72
N LEU A 104 -30.66 -15.02 1.87
CA LEU A 104 -29.29 -14.60 2.17
C LEU A 104 -29.17 -13.12 2.55
N GLN A 105 -30.02 -12.27 1.98
CA GLN A 105 -30.03 -10.81 2.19
C GLN A 105 -31.11 -10.32 3.16
N ALA A 106 -32.03 -11.19 3.55
CA ALA A 106 -33.09 -10.82 4.48
C ALA A 106 -32.76 -11.41 5.84
N ASP A 107 -32.67 -10.54 6.86
CA ASP A 107 -32.45 -11.04 8.21
C ASP A 107 -33.71 -11.70 8.80
N ALA A 108 -34.86 -11.40 8.22
CA ALA A 108 -36.15 -11.97 8.60
C ALA A 108 -36.40 -13.35 7.98
N LEU A 109 -36.92 -14.26 8.82
CA LEU A 109 -37.50 -15.52 8.37
C LEU A 109 -38.88 -15.27 7.77
N SER A 110 -39.13 -15.79 6.57
CA SER A 110 -40.43 -15.72 5.90
C SER A 110 -41.00 -17.13 5.74
N ARG A 111 -42.33 -17.26 5.81
CA ARG A 111 -42.99 -18.56 5.64
C ARG A 111 -42.95 -18.96 4.17
N VAL A 112 -42.57 -20.21 3.88
CA VAL A 112 -42.57 -20.77 2.53
C VAL A 112 -44.00 -21.12 2.14
N SER A 113 -44.49 -20.54 1.05
CA SER A 113 -45.75 -20.93 0.41
C SER A 113 -45.49 -21.92 -0.73
N PRO A 114 -46.50 -22.71 -1.14
CA PRO A 114 -46.47 -23.36 -2.45
C PRO A 114 -46.18 -22.32 -3.55
N ALA A 115 -45.46 -22.74 -4.59
CA ALA A 115 -44.92 -21.91 -5.67
C ALA A 115 -43.90 -20.83 -5.26
N ALA A 116 -43.41 -20.81 -4.01
CA ALA A 116 -42.33 -19.91 -3.61
C ALA A 116 -41.04 -20.23 -4.39
N ASN A 117 -40.40 -19.19 -4.94
CA ASN A 117 -39.11 -19.29 -5.59
C ASN A 117 -37.99 -19.32 -4.53
N LEU A 118 -37.09 -20.29 -4.64
CA LEU A 118 -35.90 -20.41 -3.79
C LEU A 118 -34.66 -20.12 -4.62
N ALA A 119 -33.84 -19.20 -4.13
CA ALA A 119 -32.63 -18.74 -4.79
C ALA A 119 -31.37 -19.35 -4.16
N ALA A 120 -30.27 -19.34 -4.92
CA ALA A 120 -28.97 -19.83 -4.49
C ALA A 120 -28.46 -19.12 -3.23
N GLY A 121 -28.36 -19.81 -2.09
CA GLY A 121 -27.92 -19.26 -0.80
C GLY A 121 -29.06 -19.01 0.21
N ASP A 122 -30.31 -19.25 -0.17
CA ASP A 122 -31.41 -19.24 0.79
C ASP A 122 -31.33 -20.48 1.71
N THR A 123 -31.60 -20.28 3.00
CA THR A 123 -31.62 -21.38 3.98
C THR A 123 -33.05 -21.72 4.35
N VAL A 124 -33.45 -22.97 4.10
CA VAL A 124 -34.80 -23.46 4.44
C VAL A 124 -34.77 -24.20 5.77
N PHE A 125 -35.68 -23.83 6.66
CA PHE A 125 -35.89 -24.45 7.96
C PHE A 125 -37.24 -25.15 7.98
N THR A 126 -37.24 -26.45 8.25
CA THR A 126 -38.42 -27.27 8.51
C THR A 126 -38.43 -27.67 9.98
N ARG A 127 -39.58 -27.60 10.66
CA ARG A 127 -39.70 -28.01 12.07
C ARG A 127 -40.59 -29.24 12.22
N GLY A 128 -40.20 -30.16 13.12
CA GLY A 128 -40.99 -31.35 13.44
C GLY A 128 -41.21 -32.27 12.23
N ARG A 129 -42.44 -32.70 12.00
CA ARG A 129 -42.84 -33.56 10.86
C ARG A 129 -43.19 -32.75 9.60
N SER A 130 -42.49 -31.65 9.37
CA SER A 130 -42.70 -30.83 8.17
C SER A 130 -41.84 -31.32 7.01
N TRP A 131 -42.39 -31.29 5.81
CA TRP A 131 -41.72 -31.73 4.59
C TRP A 131 -41.97 -30.72 3.47
N LEU A 132 -40.97 -30.56 2.62
CA LEU A 132 -40.96 -29.64 1.50
C LEU A 132 -40.53 -30.39 0.25
N ALA A 133 -41.42 -30.49 -0.73
CA ALA A 133 -41.07 -30.96 -2.06
C ALA A 133 -40.57 -29.78 -2.89
N LEU A 134 -39.40 -29.94 -3.48
CA LEU A 134 -38.78 -28.95 -4.35
C LEU A 134 -38.85 -29.43 -5.78
N ARG A 135 -39.28 -28.57 -6.67
CA ARG A 135 -39.12 -28.77 -8.11
C ARG A 135 -37.90 -27.97 -8.55
N TRP A 136 -36.81 -28.68 -8.83
CA TRP A 136 -35.59 -28.05 -9.30
C TRP A 136 -35.73 -27.62 -10.75
N ARG A 137 -35.16 -26.45 -11.09
CA ARG A 137 -35.26 -25.92 -12.45
C ARG A 137 -34.50 -26.75 -13.50
N ASN A 138 -33.57 -27.59 -13.05
CA ASN A 138 -32.85 -28.55 -13.89
C ASN A 138 -33.58 -29.90 -14.06
N GLY A 139 -34.81 -30.04 -13.55
CA GLY A 139 -35.59 -31.27 -13.66
C GLY A 139 -35.19 -32.38 -12.67
N ALA A 140 -34.26 -32.12 -11.74
CA ALA A 140 -34.06 -33.02 -10.62
C ALA A 140 -35.28 -32.97 -9.69
N SER A 141 -35.59 -34.09 -9.05
CA SER A 141 -36.65 -34.24 -8.04
C SER A 141 -36.13 -35.07 -6.88
#